data_AF-A0A1G6XRC9-F1
#
_entry.id   AF-A0A1G6XRC9-F1
#
_cell.length_a   1.000
_cell.length_b   1.000
_cell.length_c   1.000
_cell.angle_alpha   90.00
_cell.angle_beta   90.00
_cell.angle_gamma   90.00
#
_symmetry.space_group_name_H-M   'P 1'
#
loop_
_entity.id
_entity.type
_entity.pdbx_description
1 polymer ?
#
loop_
_entity_poly.entity_id
_entity_poly.type
_entity_poly.pdbx_seq_one_letter_code
_entity_poly.pdbx_strand_id
1 'polypeptide(L)'
;MKLDARLTDPARVEAWRLDETEILAAVPELVQDMRRRDALLVRLVREADQRCLPEHAGAADTASWLAGATRMHRARAAQIVRLSRELPLHPQMADVLDEGRIELAHVQVIVNFLDRLAKLTRDFDIEPAETDWEHPDPETGRPDDC
;
A
#
# COMPACT_ATOMS: atom_id res chain seq x y z
N MET A 1 16.74 24.08 6.19
CA MET A 1 15.26 24.13 6.26
C MET A 1 14.75 22.71 6.10
N LYS A 2 13.89 22.19 6.99
CA LYS A 2 13.40 20.80 6.88
C LYS A 2 12.61 20.62 5.58
N LEU A 3 12.87 19.51 4.90
CA LEU A 3 12.24 19.12 3.64
C LEU A 3 10.73 18.90 3.79
N ASP A 4 10.27 18.48 4.98
CA ASP A 4 8.86 18.49 5.41
C ASP A 4 8.11 19.81 5.08
N ALA A 5 8.78 20.96 5.26
CA ALA A 5 8.18 22.27 4.99
C ALA A 5 8.04 22.56 3.48
N ARG A 6 8.91 21.96 2.64
CA ARG A 6 8.84 22.05 1.17
C ARG A 6 7.72 21.17 0.60
N LEU A 7 7.40 20.05 1.26
CA LEU A 7 6.33 19.12 0.87
C LEU A 7 4.91 19.65 1.14
N THR A 8 4.78 20.74 1.90
CA THR A 8 3.48 21.39 2.15
C THR A 8 3.03 22.27 0.97
N ASP A 9 3.96 22.76 0.16
CA ASP A 9 3.69 23.54 -1.05
C ASP A 9 4.62 23.10 -2.21
N PRO A 10 4.36 21.93 -2.81
CA PRO A 10 5.24 21.33 -3.81
C PRO A 10 5.41 22.21 -5.06
N ALA A 11 4.43 23.07 -5.37
CA ALA A 11 4.46 23.96 -6.53
C ALA A 11 5.54 25.05 -6.42
N ARG A 12 6.03 25.34 -5.20
CA ARG A 12 7.10 26.33 -4.96
C ARG A 12 8.51 25.72 -4.94
N VAL A 13 8.64 24.42 -5.15
CA VAL A 13 9.94 23.74 -5.15
C VAL A 13 10.58 23.86 -6.53
N GLU A 14 11.59 24.74 -6.61
CA GLU A 14 12.45 24.88 -7.79
C GLU A 14 13.51 23.76 -7.79
N ALA A 15 13.19 22.58 -8.33
CA ALA A 15 14.05 21.38 -8.27
C ALA A 15 15.48 21.62 -8.79
N TRP A 16 15.64 22.50 -9.79
CA TRP A 16 16.95 22.86 -10.37
C TRP A 16 17.85 23.67 -9.43
N ARG A 17 17.31 24.20 -8.32
CA ARG A 17 18.07 24.95 -7.28
C ARG A 17 18.56 24.07 -6.15
N LEU A 18 18.15 22.80 -6.11
CA LEU A 18 18.56 21.85 -5.10
C LEU A 18 19.95 21.31 -5.44
N ASP A 19 20.80 21.18 -4.42
CA ASP A 19 22.06 20.46 -4.59
C ASP A 19 21.85 18.93 -4.61
N GLU A 20 22.91 18.18 -4.91
CA GLU A 20 22.86 16.71 -5.01
C GLU A 20 22.39 16.04 -3.71
N THR A 21 22.84 16.55 -2.55
CA THR A 21 22.47 15.98 -1.25
C THR A 21 21.01 16.26 -0.94
N GLU A 22 20.52 17.46 -1.26
CA GLU A 22 19.12 17.83 -1.14
C GLU A 22 18.22 16.96 -2.03
N ILE A 23 18.62 16.70 -3.29
CA ILE A 23 17.83 15.85 -4.21
C ILE A 23 17.80 14.40 -3.72
N LEU A 24 18.95 13.84 -3.32
CA LEU A 24 19.05 12.46 -2.84
C LEU A 24 18.24 12.23 -1.56
N ALA A 25 18.10 13.23 -0.70
CA ALA A 25 17.20 13.19 0.45
C ALA A 25 15.72 13.40 0.06
N ALA A 26 15.44 14.31 -0.88
CA ALA A 26 14.08 14.69 -1.28
C ALA A 26 13.27 13.59 -1.93
N VAL A 27 13.88 12.83 -2.84
CA VAL A 27 13.17 11.80 -3.60
C VAL A 27 12.57 10.71 -2.70
N PRO A 28 13.33 10.04 -1.82
CA PRO A 28 12.77 8.97 -0.98
C PRO A 28 11.74 9.51 0.03
N GLU A 29 11.94 10.70 0.60
CA GLU A 29 10.97 11.33 1.49
C GLU A 29 9.64 11.60 0.77
N LEU A 30 9.69 12.20 -0.43
CA LEU A 30 8.49 12.46 -1.24
C LEU A 30 7.77 11.15 -1.61
N VAL A 31 8.49 10.11 -2.00
CA VAL A 31 7.89 8.80 -2.33
C VAL A 31 7.21 8.18 -1.12
N GLN A 32 7.83 8.22 0.06
CA GLN A 32 7.19 7.74 1.29
C GLN A 32 5.90 8.51 1.60
N ASP A 33 5.93 9.82 1.40
CA ASP A 33 4.80 10.71 1.59
C ASP A 33 3.66 10.45 0.60
N MET A 34 3.98 10.13 -0.65
CA MET A 34 3.02 9.67 -1.65
C MET A 34 2.38 8.34 -1.23
N ARG A 35 3.16 7.39 -0.72
CA ARG A 35 2.66 6.08 -0.24
C ARG A 35 1.70 6.24 0.94
N ARG A 36 2.01 7.11 1.90
CA ARG A 36 1.11 7.42 3.03
C ARG A 36 -0.22 8.03 2.56
N ARG A 37 -0.19 8.87 1.53
CA ARG A 37 -1.39 9.46 0.92
C ARG A 37 -2.20 8.42 0.14
N ASP A 38 -1.53 7.51 -0.57
CA ASP A 38 -2.16 6.35 -1.21
C ASP A 38 -2.87 5.46 -0.17
N ALA A 39 -2.23 5.22 0.99
CA ALA A 39 -2.82 4.48 2.11
C ALA A 39 -4.08 5.18 2.65
N LEU A 40 -4.00 6.51 2.88
CA LEU A 40 -5.16 7.30 3.28
C LEU A 40 -6.30 7.24 2.25
N LEU A 41 -5.98 7.32 0.96
CA LEU A 41 -6.96 7.20 -0.12
C LEU A 41 -7.70 5.86 -0.05
N VAL A 42 -6.99 4.75 0.17
CA VAL A 42 -7.61 3.43 0.35
C VAL A 42 -8.59 3.42 1.52
N ARG A 43 -8.20 3.99 2.68
CA ARG A 43 -9.08 4.07 3.86
C ARG A 43 -10.33 4.93 3.60
N LEU A 44 -10.17 6.06 2.92
CA LEU A 44 -11.30 6.93 2.56
C LEU A 44 -12.25 6.26 1.55
N VAL A 45 -11.70 5.54 0.58
CA VAL A 45 -12.50 4.77 -0.39
C VAL A 45 -13.26 3.65 0.31
N ARG A 46 -12.65 2.97 1.30
CA ARG A 46 -13.36 1.99 2.13
C ARG A 46 -14.56 2.62 2.83
N GLU A 47 -14.37 3.76 3.48
CA GLU A 47 -15.46 4.45 4.17
C GLU A 47 -16.57 4.88 3.21
N ALA A 48 -16.21 5.34 2.01
CA ALA A 48 -17.20 5.67 0.99
C ALA A 48 -17.99 4.43 0.52
N ASP A 49 -17.30 3.31 0.28
CA ASP A 49 -17.87 2.01 -0.11
C ASP A 49 -18.84 1.48 0.97
N GLN A 50 -18.42 1.49 2.24
CA GLN A 50 -19.22 0.98 3.36
C GLN A 50 -20.49 1.80 3.64
N ARG A 51 -20.45 3.10 3.32
CA ARG A 51 -21.60 4.01 3.46
C ARG A 51 -22.43 4.11 2.17
N CYS A 52 -22.10 3.32 1.16
CA CYS A 52 -22.71 3.33 -0.17
C CYS A 52 -22.75 4.75 -0.82
N LEU A 53 -21.77 5.62 -0.51
CA LEU A 53 -21.74 6.98 -1.04
C LEU A 53 -21.66 7.05 -2.58
N PRO A 54 -20.92 6.16 -3.26
CA PRO A 54 -20.92 6.08 -4.72
C PRO A 54 -22.31 5.93 -5.32
N GLU A 55 -23.14 5.04 -4.76
CA GLU A 55 -24.50 4.78 -5.20
C GLU A 55 -25.41 5.98 -4.93
N HIS A 56 -25.29 6.61 -3.77
CA HIS A 56 -26.00 7.87 -3.47
C HIS A 56 -25.61 9.01 -4.44
N ALA A 57 -24.40 8.98 -4.99
CA ALA A 57 -23.91 9.90 -6.01
C ALA A 57 -24.27 9.47 -7.45
N GLY A 58 -25.05 8.39 -7.63
CA GLY A 58 -25.53 7.91 -8.92
C GLY A 58 -24.52 7.08 -9.72
N ALA A 59 -23.42 6.63 -9.11
CA ALA A 59 -22.49 5.72 -9.75
C ALA A 59 -22.98 4.27 -9.67
N ALA A 60 -22.58 3.45 -10.65
CA ALA A 60 -22.93 2.02 -10.69
C ALA A 60 -22.20 1.20 -9.62
N ASP A 61 -20.95 1.59 -9.30
CA ASP A 61 -20.12 0.98 -8.27
C ASP A 61 -19.03 1.97 -7.81
N THR A 62 -18.38 1.66 -6.69
CA THR A 62 -17.30 2.45 -6.10
C THR A 62 -16.11 2.68 -7.03
N ALA A 63 -15.77 1.70 -7.88
CA ALA A 63 -14.63 1.83 -8.79
C ALA A 63 -14.92 2.82 -9.93
N SER A 64 -16.14 2.79 -10.46
CA SER A 64 -16.64 3.70 -11.49
C SER A 64 -16.80 5.11 -10.94
N TRP A 65 -17.29 5.25 -9.71
CA TRP A 65 -17.31 6.53 -8.99
C TRP A 65 -15.90 7.10 -8.81
N LEU A 66 -14.98 6.33 -8.26
CA LEU A 66 -13.61 6.77 -8.00
C LEU A 66 -12.90 7.19 -9.30
N ALA A 67 -13.01 6.36 -10.36
CA ALA A 67 -12.45 6.68 -11.67
C ALA A 67 -13.03 7.98 -12.24
N GLY A 68 -14.36 8.14 -12.21
CA GLY A 68 -15.06 9.31 -12.72
C GLY A 68 -14.75 10.59 -11.93
N ALA A 69 -14.84 10.53 -10.60
CA ALA A 69 -14.64 11.68 -9.71
C ALA A 69 -13.19 12.21 -9.72
N THR A 70 -12.21 11.35 -9.98
CA THR A 70 -10.78 11.71 -9.92
C THR A 70 -10.09 11.74 -11.28
N ARG A 71 -10.80 11.39 -12.36
CA ARG A 71 -10.21 11.15 -13.71
C ARG A 71 -9.08 10.11 -13.69
N MET A 72 -9.16 9.16 -12.76
CA MET A 72 -8.20 8.07 -12.63
C MET A 72 -8.50 6.94 -13.62
N HIS A 73 -7.46 6.26 -14.12
CA HIS A 73 -7.61 5.08 -14.96
C HIS A 73 -8.40 3.98 -14.22
N ARG A 74 -9.35 3.35 -14.92
CA ARG A 74 -10.28 2.36 -14.34
C ARG A 74 -9.57 1.22 -13.62
N ALA A 75 -8.46 0.70 -14.17
CA ALA A 75 -7.71 -0.38 -13.54
C ALA A 75 -7.11 0.02 -12.18
N ARG A 76 -6.67 1.27 -12.03
CA ARG A 76 -6.14 1.78 -10.76
C ARG A 76 -7.25 2.00 -9.74
N ALA A 77 -8.39 2.53 -10.16
CA ALA A 77 -9.56 2.67 -9.30
C ALA A 77 -10.04 1.30 -8.79
N ALA A 78 -10.13 0.30 -9.68
CA ALA A 78 -10.48 -1.06 -9.32
C ALA A 78 -9.47 -1.68 -8.34
N GLN A 79 -8.17 -1.47 -8.55
CA GLN A 79 -7.13 -1.91 -7.61
C GLN A 79 -7.34 -1.31 -6.22
N ILE A 80 -7.59 0.00 -6.12
CA ILE A 80 -7.80 0.69 -4.84
C ILE A 80 -9.04 0.15 -4.12
N VAL A 81 -10.17 0.01 -4.82
CA VAL A 81 -11.42 -0.52 -4.25
C VAL A 81 -11.28 -1.98 -3.80
N ARG A 82 -10.51 -2.77 -4.55
CA ARG A 82 -10.20 -4.14 -4.15
C ARG A 82 -9.39 -4.17 -2.86
N LEU A 83 -8.27 -3.43 -2.82
CA LEU A 83 -7.42 -3.36 -1.64
C LEU A 83 -8.15 -2.77 -0.43
N SER A 84 -9.05 -1.81 -0.62
CA SER A 84 -9.84 -1.22 0.46
C SER A 84 -10.77 -2.23 1.15
N ARG A 85 -11.16 -3.30 0.43
CA ARG A 85 -11.98 -4.40 0.94
C ARG A 85 -11.15 -5.53 1.53
N GLU A 86 -9.96 -5.79 1.00
CA GLU A 86 -9.08 -6.90 1.40
C GLU A 86 -8.19 -6.57 2.60
N LEU A 87 -7.59 -5.37 2.66
CA LEU A 87 -6.69 -4.94 3.75
C LEU A 87 -7.24 -5.12 5.18
N PRO A 88 -8.54 -4.96 5.46
CA PRO A 88 -9.09 -5.20 6.80
C PRO A 88 -8.92 -6.64 7.29
N LEU A 89 -8.70 -7.60 6.37
CA LEU A 89 -8.42 -9.00 6.68
C LEU A 89 -6.92 -9.24 6.99
N HIS A 90 -6.07 -8.23 6.75
CA HIS A 90 -4.63 -8.28 6.90
C HIS A 90 -4.09 -7.05 7.66
N PRO A 91 -4.40 -6.90 8.97
CA PRO A 91 -4.09 -5.69 9.74
C PRO A 91 -2.59 -5.34 9.74
N GLN A 92 -1.71 -6.32 9.83
CA GLN A 92 -0.25 -6.11 9.74
C GLN A 92 0.15 -5.46 8.41
N MET A 93 -0.50 -5.81 7.31
CA MET A 93 -0.23 -5.20 6.00
C MET A 93 -0.80 -3.79 5.90
N ALA A 94 -1.94 -3.52 6.57
CA ALA A 94 -2.49 -2.18 6.66
C ALA A 94 -1.55 -1.24 7.40
N ASP A 95 -0.97 -1.68 8.52
CA ASP A 95 -0.03 -0.87 9.31
C ASP A 95 1.25 -0.52 8.49
N VAL A 96 1.84 -1.51 7.81
CA VAL A 96 3.03 -1.30 6.97
C VAL A 96 2.75 -0.32 5.81
N LEU A 97 1.55 -0.43 5.20
CA LEU A 97 1.11 0.49 4.16
C LEU A 97 0.88 1.90 4.71
N ASP A 98 0.24 2.03 5.86
CA ASP A 98 -0.09 3.30 6.52
C ASP A 98 1.17 4.09 6.91
N GLU A 99 2.26 3.39 7.27
CA GLU A 99 3.57 3.99 7.54
C GLU A 99 4.32 4.44 6.27
N GLY A 100 3.85 4.02 5.08
CA GLY A 100 4.47 4.28 3.79
C GLY A 100 5.71 3.42 3.51
N ARG A 101 5.91 2.33 4.25
CA ARG A 101 7.06 1.43 4.06
C ARG A 101 6.96 0.64 2.76
N ILE A 102 5.75 0.36 2.30
CA ILE A 102 5.47 -0.34 1.03
C ILE A 102 4.47 0.44 0.17
N GLU A 103 4.44 0.13 -1.12
CA GLU A 103 3.44 0.67 -2.04
C GLU A 103 2.24 -0.27 -2.22
N LEU A 104 1.13 0.25 -2.74
CA LEU A 104 -0.10 -0.53 -2.97
C LEU A 104 0.11 -1.75 -3.88
N ALA A 105 1.05 -1.69 -4.82
CA ALA A 105 1.35 -2.83 -5.68
C ALA A 105 1.98 -3.98 -4.90
N HIS A 106 2.89 -3.71 -3.96
CA HIS A 106 3.47 -4.73 -3.07
C HIS A 106 2.39 -5.38 -2.20
N VAL A 107 1.52 -4.56 -1.59
CA VAL A 107 0.37 -5.07 -0.82
C VAL A 107 -0.47 -5.99 -1.67
N GLN A 108 -0.79 -5.59 -2.91
CA GLN A 108 -1.62 -6.41 -3.79
C GLN A 108 -0.99 -7.77 -4.10
N VAL A 109 0.32 -7.82 -4.34
CA VAL A 109 1.04 -9.08 -4.58
C VAL A 109 0.97 -9.98 -3.35
N ILE A 110 1.22 -9.43 -2.17
CA ILE A 110 1.22 -10.18 -0.91
C ILE A 110 -0.18 -10.71 -0.60
N VAL A 111 -1.21 -9.87 -0.66
CA VAL A 111 -2.60 -10.27 -0.42
C VAL A 111 -3.05 -11.34 -1.43
N ASN A 112 -2.73 -11.17 -2.72
CA ASN A 112 -3.00 -12.20 -3.74
C ASN A 112 -2.35 -13.54 -3.42
N PHE A 113 -1.11 -13.50 -2.92
CA PHE A 113 -0.37 -14.69 -2.55
C PHE A 113 -1.01 -15.38 -1.33
N LEU A 114 -1.34 -14.63 -0.28
CA LEU A 114 -1.99 -15.15 0.92
C LEU A 114 -3.36 -15.78 0.59
N ASP A 115 -4.17 -15.13 -0.25
CA ASP A 115 -5.44 -15.68 -0.71
C ASP A 115 -5.28 -16.99 -1.49
N ARG A 116 -4.23 -17.09 -2.31
CA ARG A 116 -3.93 -18.29 -3.09
C ARG A 116 -3.41 -19.41 -2.18
N LEU A 117 -2.55 -19.08 -1.22
CA LEU A 117 -2.02 -20.02 -0.25
C LEU A 117 -3.16 -20.62 0.57
N ALA A 118 -4.05 -19.80 1.12
CA ALA A 118 -5.21 -20.25 1.90
C ALA A 118 -6.14 -21.20 1.12
N LYS A 119 -6.26 -21.03 -0.21
CA LYS A 119 -7.02 -21.95 -1.07
C LYS A 119 -6.32 -23.29 -1.25
N LEU A 120 -4.99 -23.29 -1.35
CA LEU A 120 -4.19 -24.51 -1.55
C LEU A 120 -4.01 -25.31 -0.26
N THR A 121 -3.99 -24.63 0.89
CA THR A 121 -3.74 -25.25 2.19
C THR A 121 -5.02 -25.58 2.95
N ARG A 122 -6.21 -25.34 2.38
CA ARG A 122 -7.51 -25.51 3.05
C ARG A 122 -7.70 -26.90 3.69
N ASP A 123 -7.20 -27.94 3.02
CA ASP A 123 -7.35 -29.33 3.44
C ASP A 123 -6.18 -29.83 4.30
N PHE A 124 -5.20 -28.95 4.57
CA PHE A 124 -4.02 -29.25 5.36
C PHE A 124 -4.12 -28.57 6.72
N ASP A 125 -4.01 -29.34 7.79
CA ASP A 125 -3.85 -28.81 9.14
C ASP A 125 -2.40 -28.36 9.32
N ILE A 126 -2.13 -27.11 8.93
CA ILE A 126 -0.81 -26.49 9.04
C ILE A 126 -0.79 -25.72 10.36
N GLU A 127 -0.09 -26.25 11.35
CA GLU A 127 0.16 -25.48 12.57
C GLU A 127 0.99 -24.23 12.23
N PRO A 128 0.63 -23.05 12.79
CA PRO A 128 1.42 -21.85 12.59
C PRO A 128 2.83 -22.11 13.12
N ALA A 129 3.81 -22.10 12.23
CA ALA A 129 5.20 -22.18 12.61
C ALA A 129 5.54 -20.97 13.50
N GLU A 130 6.10 -21.23 14.67
CA GLU A 130 6.65 -20.20 15.55
C GLU A 130 7.93 -19.67 14.88
N THR A 131 7.79 -18.63 14.06
CA THR A 131 8.94 -17.95 13.43
C THR A 131 9.20 -16.63 14.13
N ASP A 132 10.40 -16.49 14.67
CA ASP A 132 10.96 -15.19 15.06
C ASP A 132 11.25 -14.39 13.78
N TRP A 133 10.32 -13.51 13.43
CA TRP A 133 10.45 -12.64 12.24
C TRP A 133 11.49 -11.52 12.43
N GLU A 134 11.93 -11.26 13.66
CA GLU A 134 13.00 -10.30 13.99
C GLU A 134 14.40 -10.94 13.85
N HIS A 135 14.49 -12.25 14.01
CA HIS A 135 15.67 -13.05 13.69
C HIS A 135 15.30 -14.24 12.79
N PRO A 136 15.13 -14.02 11.48
CA PRO A 136 14.95 -15.13 10.55
C PRO A 136 16.19 -16.01 10.64
N ASP A 137 16.02 -17.21 11.18
CA ASP A 137 17.10 -18.16 11.47
C ASP A 137 18.03 -18.28 10.25
N PRO A 138 19.27 -17.77 10.32
CA PRO A 138 20.17 -17.77 9.18
C PRO A 138 20.79 -19.15 8.91
N GLU A 139 20.63 -20.13 9.81
CA GLU A 139 21.51 -21.31 9.82
C GLU A 139 20.84 -22.69 9.86
N THR A 140 19.51 -22.81 9.93
CA THR A 140 18.88 -24.13 9.76
C THR A 140 18.77 -24.52 8.29
N GLY A 141 19.87 -24.98 7.69
CA GLY A 141 19.79 -25.85 6.52
C GLY A 141 20.73 -25.57 5.34
N ARG A 142 21.76 -24.71 5.49
CA ARG A 142 22.84 -24.68 4.50
C ARG A 142 23.96 -25.62 4.97
N PRO A 143 24.05 -26.87 4.47
CA PRO A 143 25.31 -27.59 4.61
C PRO A 143 26.38 -26.70 3.98
N ASP A 144 27.42 -26.39 4.75
CA ASP A 144 28.58 -25.66 4.29
C ASP A 144 29.29 -26.48 3.20
N ASP A 145 28.87 -26.27 1.96
CA ASP A 145 29.60 -26.72 0.78
C ASP A 145 30.01 -25.49 -0.04
N CYS A 146 31.29 -25.17 0.13
CA CYS A 146 32.20 -24.35 -0.69
C CYS A 146 31.94 -22.84 -0.81
#